data_AF-A0A1H7PB64-F1
#
_entry.id   AF-A0A1H7PB64-F1
#
_cell.length_a   1.000
_cell.length_b   1.000
_cell.length_c   1.000
_cell.angle_alpha   90.00
_cell.angle_beta   90.00
_cell.angle_gamma   90.00
#
_symmetry.space_group_name_H-M   'P 1'
#
loop_
_entity.id
_entity.type
_entity.pdbx_description
1 polymer ?
#
loop_
_entity_poly.entity_id
_entity_poly.type
_entity_poly.pdbx_seq_one_letter_code
_entity_poly.pdbx_strand_id
1 'polypeptide(L)'
;MVKNAYKQQPLSDEQQAELQETVEEKADATRTFFQSLFSSDRFSSSAFVGYIPFIAFVGLLAILYIANRHYAERTVREIDRLGKEVKEMNWDYKSLSADLMKLTTQTEIAKRTDSLGLKERTEPPKKIVVVKPKK
;
A
#
# COMPACT_ATOMS: atom_id res chain seq x y z
N MET A 1 -5.67 21.68 -8.89
CA MET A 1 -6.19 20.65 -7.96
C MET A 1 -7.57 21.09 -7.50
N VAL A 2 -8.63 20.49 -8.06
CA VAL A 2 -10.01 20.81 -7.69
C VAL A 2 -10.31 20.15 -6.34
N LYS A 3 -10.58 20.96 -5.32
CA LYS A 3 -10.95 20.48 -3.98
C LYS A 3 -12.39 19.98 -4.04
N ASN A 4 -12.61 18.71 -3.73
CA ASN A 4 -13.92 18.10 -3.70
C ASN A 4 -14.77 18.67 -2.56
N ALA A 5 -15.80 19.46 -2.92
CA ALA A 5 -16.71 20.15 -1.99
C ALA A 5 -18.05 19.42 -1.77
N TYR A 6 -18.16 18.14 -2.14
CA TYR A 6 -19.44 17.41 -2.14
C TYR A 6 -19.76 16.66 -0.83
N LYS A 7 -19.06 16.92 0.28
CA LYS A 7 -19.26 16.17 1.54
C LYS A 7 -19.29 17.01 2.82
N GLN A 8 -19.42 18.33 2.72
CA GLN A 8 -19.30 19.24 3.89
C GLN A 8 -20.52 20.13 4.16
N GLN A 9 -21.73 19.71 3.76
CA GLN A 9 -22.91 20.21 4.45
C GLN A 9 -23.13 19.28 5.65
N PRO A 10 -23.08 19.79 6.90
CA PRO A 10 -23.56 19.00 8.02
C PRO A 10 -25.00 18.63 7.71
N LEU A 11 -25.35 17.35 7.84
CA LEU A 11 -26.75 16.93 7.73
C LEU A 11 -27.59 17.85 8.63
N SER A 12 -28.69 18.37 8.10
CA SER A 12 -29.63 19.13 8.93
C SER A 12 -30.08 18.27 10.11
N ASP A 13 -30.32 18.88 11.26
CA ASP A 13 -30.64 18.17 12.51
C ASP A 13 -31.81 17.17 12.34
N GLU A 14 -32.75 17.49 11.45
CA GLU A 14 -33.85 16.61 11.05
C GLU A 14 -33.39 15.35 10.29
N GLN A 15 -32.42 15.47 9.37
CA GLN A 15 -31.86 14.34 8.62
C GLN A 15 -30.98 13.44 9.50
N GLN A 16 -30.34 14.02 10.52
CA GLN A 16 -29.59 13.24 11.51
C GLN A 16 -30.54 12.45 12.43
N ALA A 17 -31.68 13.04 12.80
CA ALA A 17 -32.71 12.37 13.59
C ALA A 17 -33.34 11.20 12.82
N GLU A 18 -33.73 11.40 11.56
CA GLU A 18 -34.30 10.32 10.72
C GLU A 18 -33.29 9.17 10.46
N LEU A 19 -32.00 9.49 10.25
CA LEU A 19 -30.97 8.46 10.10
C LEU A 19 -30.68 7.73 11.40
N GLN A 20 -30.73 8.41 12.54
CA GLN A 20 -30.57 7.76 13.85
C GLN A 20 -31.76 6.83 14.14
N GLU A 21 -32.98 7.29 13.90
CA GLU A 21 -34.20 6.51 14.07
C GLU A 21 -34.21 5.27 13.17
N THR A 22 -33.86 5.41 11.88
CA THR A 22 -33.80 4.27 10.94
C THR A 22 -32.63 3.31 11.22
N VAL A 23 -31.54 3.79 11.83
CA VAL A 23 -30.43 2.94 12.29
C VAL A 23 -30.83 2.18 13.56
N GLU A 24 -31.54 2.83 14.48
CA GLU A 24 -32.04 2.24 15.73
C GLU A 24 -33.11 1.20 15.45
N GLU A 25 -34.07 1.47 14.56
CA GLU A 25 -35.09 0.51 14.10
C GLU A 25 -34.43 -0.74 13.48
N LYS A 26 -33.40 -0.57 12.63
CA LYS A 26 -32.66 -1.70 12.03
C LYS A 26 -31.83 -2.46 13.07
N ALA A 27 -31.26 -1.76 14.04
CA ALA A 27 -30.50 -2.37 15.13
C ALA A 27 -31.41 -3.20 16.03
N ASP A 28 -32.59 -2.69 16.37
CA ASP A 28 -33.59 -3.37 17.19
C ASP A 28 -34.26 -4.52 16.46
N ALA A 29 -34.58 -4.35 15.16
CA ALA A 29 -35.05 -5.45 14.32
C ALA A 29 -34.03 -6.59 14.25
N THR A 30 -32.74 -6.25 14.14
CA THR A 30 -31.64 -7.22 14.15
C THR A 30 -31.51 -7.90 15.52
N ARG A 31 -31.65 -7.15 16.62
CA ARG A 31 -31.58 -7.68 18.00
C ARG A 31 -32.75 -8.61 18.32
N THR A 32 -33.97 -8.22 17.98
CA THR A 32 -35.18 -9.04 18.17
C THR A 32 -35.13 -10.30 17.30
N PHE A 33 -34.63 -10.19 16.07
CA PHE A 33 -34.34 -11.35 15.22
C PHE A 33 -33.34 -12.30 15.87
N PHE A 34 -32.21 -11.80 16.38
CA PHE A 34 -31.23 -12.63 17.09
C PHE A 34 -31.81 -13.25 18.37
N GLN A 35 -32.57 -12.51 19.17
CA GLN A 35 -33.25 -13.06 20.36
C GLN A 35 -34.23 -14.18 19.98
N SER A 36 -34.99 -14.02 18.89
CA SER A 36 -35.93 -15.03 18.40
C SER A 36 -35.24 -16.30 17.85
N LEU A 37 -34.02 -16.16 17.33
CA LEU A 37 -33.21 -17.27 16.82
C LEU A 37 -32.42 -18.01 17.90
N PHE A 38 -31.92 -17.30 18.92
CA PHE A 38 -31.13 -17.87 20.01
C PHE A 38 -31.97 -18.32 21.22
N SER A 39 -33.29 -18.17 21.16
CA SER A 39 -34.20 -18.69 22.19
C SER A 39 -34.13 -20.22 22.24
N SER A 40 -33.72 -20.75 23.40
CA SER A 40 -33.42 -22.18 23.65
C SER A 40 -34.55 -23.16 23.32
N ASP A 41 -35.80 -22.68 23.23
CA ASP A 41 -36.99 -23.49 23.00
C ASP A 41 -37.09 -24.03 21.55
N ARG A 42 -36.39 -23.41 20.59
CA ARG A 42 -36.41 -23.79 19.16
C ARG A 42 -35.38 -24.87 18.80
N PHE A 43 -34.44 -25.16 19.71
CA PHE A 43 -33.33 -26.12 19.49
C PHE A 43 -33.65 -27.56 19.91
N SER A 44 -34.76 -27.83 20.60
CA SER A 44 -35.06 -29.17 21.18
C SER A 44 -35.85 -30.13 20.27
N SER A 45 -36.28 -29.69 19.08
CA SER A 45 -37.17 -30.47 18.22
C SER A 45 -36.42 -31.38 17.23
N SER A 46 -37.00 -32.53 16.87
CA SER A 46 -36.43 -33.49 15.89
C SER A 46 -36.17 -32.89 14.51
N ALA A 47 -36.85 -31.79 14.16
CA ALA A 47 -36.59 -31.00 12.94
C ALA A 47 -35.22 -30.31 12.93
N PHE A 48 -34.62 -30.03 14.11
CA PHE A 48 -33.31 -29.39 14.23
C PHE A 48 -32.19 -30.24 13.61
N VAL A 49 -32.30 -31.56 13.69
CA VAL A 49 -31.32 -32.51 13.12
C VAL A 49 -31.19 -32.33 11.60
N GLY A 50 -32.26 -31.94 10.90
CA GLY A 50 -32.23 -31.66 9.46
C GLY A 50 -31.45 -30.39 9.09
N TYR A 51 -31.31 -29.42 10.01
CA TYR A 51 -30.59 -28.16 9.77
C TYR A 51 -29.11 -28.21 10.18
N ILE A 52 -28.67 -29.25 10.89
CA ILE A 52 -27.28 -29.50 11.25
C ILE A 52 -26.30 -29.33 10.07
N PRO A 53 -26.51 -29.95 8.88
CA PRO A 53 -25.57 -29.78 7.77
C PRO A 53 -25.47 -28.32 7.28
N PHE A 54 -26.55 -27.56 7.34
CA PHE A 54 -26.56 -26.14 6.97
C PHE A 54 -25.80 -25.29 7.99
N ILE A 55 -25.98 -25.52 9.29
CA ILE A 55 -25.25 -24.82 10.36
C ILE A 55 -23.76 -25.14 10.27
N ALA A 56 -23.40 -26.40 10.01
CA ALA A 56 -22.02 -26.81 9.81
C ALA A 56 -21.38 -26.13 8.59
N PHE A 57 -22.14 -25.96 7.49
CA PHE A 57 -21.69 -25.22 6.31
C PHE A 57 -21.41 -23.74 6.63
N VAL A 58 -22.29 -23.07 7.36
CA VAL A 58 -22.07 -21.68 7.80
C VAL A 58 -20.87 -21.59 8.76
N GLY A 59 -20.73 -22.56 9.67
CA GLY A 59 -19.57 -22.66 10.55
C GLY A 59 -18.25 -22.83 9.79
N LEU A 60 -18.25 -23.67 8.74
CA LEU A 60 -17.10 -23.84 7.86
C LEU A 60 -16.75 -22.51 7.15
N LEU A 61 -17.75 -21.79 6.63
CA LEU A 61 -17.52 -20.48 6.02
C LEU A 61 -16.96 -19.46 7.01
N ALA A 62 -17.44 -19.48 8.26
CA ALA A 62 -16.91 -18.61 9.31
C ALA A 62 -15.44 -18.91 9.62
N ILE A 63 -15.06 -20.19 9.71
CA ILE A 63 -13.67 -20.60 9.90
C ILE A 63 -12.80 -20.16 8.72
N LEU A 64 -13.25 -20.40 7.48
CA LEU A 64 -12.54 -19.96 6.28
C LEU A 64 -12.36 -18.44 6.25
N TYR A 65 -13.38 -17.68 6.66
CA TYR A 65 -13.32 -16.24 6.74
C TYR A 65 -12.29 -15.76 7.76
N ILE A 66 -12.28 -16.32 8.97
CA ILE A 66 -11.30 -15.98 10.01
C ILE A 66 -9.88 -16.34 9.55
N ALA A 67 -9.70 -17.50 8.93
CA ALA A 67 -8.41 -17.93 8.38
C ALA A 67 -7.91 -16.96 7.29
N ASN A 68 -8.78 -16.57 6.35
CA ASN A 68 -8.46 -15.62 5.29
C ASN A 68 -8.10 -14.25 5.87
N ARG A 69 -8.88 -13.76 6.85
CA ARG A 69 -8.60 -12.51 7.54
C ARG A 69 -7.20 -12.49 8.16
N HIS A 70 -6.81 -13.56 8.88
CA HIS A 70 -5.47 -13.65 9.46
C HIS A 70 -4.36 -13.71 8.39
N TYR A 71 -4.62 -14.37 7.25
CA TYR A 71 -3.68 -14.39 6.13
C TYR A 71 -3.47 -12.97 5.56
N ALA A 72 -4.56 -12.28 5.25
CA ALA A 72 -4.52 -10.91 4.73
C ALA A 72 -3.80 -9.95 5.68
N GLU A 73 -4.05 -10.05 6.98
CA GLU A 73 -3.40 -9.22 7.99
C GLU A 73 -1.88 -9.45 8.04
N ARG A 74 -1.43 -10.70 7.89
CA ARG A 74 0.01 -11.01 7.81
C ARG A 74 0.64 -10.46 6.53
N THR A 75 -0.03 -10.65 5.39
CA THR A 75 0.43 -10.14 4.10
C THR A 75 0.57 -8.61 4.10
N VAL A 76 -0.40 -7.89 4.68
CA VAL A 76 -0.31 -6.41 4.78
C VAL A 76 0.91 -5.99 5.60
N ARG A 77 1.17 -6.65 6.74
CA ARG A 77 2.37 -6.36 7.55
C ARG A 77 3.67 -6.67 6.80
N GLU A 78 3.69 -7.74 6.01
CA GLU A 78 4.83 -8.11 5.20
C GLU A 78 5.10 -7.08 4.10
N ILE A 79 4.06 -6.62 3.41
CA ILE A 79 4.15 -5.55 2.41
C ILE A 79 4.74 -4.28 3.03
N ASP A 80 4.25 -3.86 4.21
CA ASP A 80 4.77 -2.67 4.88
C ASP A 80 6.24 -2.80 5.26
N ARG A 81 6.68 -3.99 5.69
CA ARG A 81 8.07 -4.27 6.02
C ARG A 81 8.94 -4.24 4.76
N LEU A 82 8.57 -4.99 3.72
CA LEU A 82 9.28 -5.02 2.44
C LEU A 82 9.36 -3.61 1.82
N GLY A 83 8.29 -2.83 1.90
CA GLY A 83 8.27 -1.45 1.41
C GLY A 83 9.29 -0.55 2.12
N LYS A 84 9.51 -0.74 3.42
CA LYS A 84 10.55 -0.03 4.17
C LYS A 84 11.95 -0.47 3.73
N GLU A 85 12.18 -1.77 3.62
CA GLU A 85 13.48 -2.33 3.19
C GLU A 85 13.85 -1.83 1.77
N VAL A 86 12.90 -1.81 0.84
CA VAL A 86 13.11 -1.25 -0.51
C VAL A 86 13.41 0.25 -0.47
N LYS A 87 12.76 0.99 0.41
CA LYS A 87 13.01 2.44 0.55
C LYS A 87 14.41 2.72 1.10
N GLU A 88 14.85 1.95 2.09
CA GLU A 88 16.18 2.02 2.68
C GLU A 88 17.26 1.70 1.62
N MET A 89 17.11 0.58 0.90
CA MET A 89 18.02 0.22 -0.20
C MET A 89 18.10 1.31 -1.29
N ASN A 90 16.98 1.97 -1.60
CA ASN A 90 16.96 3.08 -2.55
C ASN A 90 17.69 4.33 -2.02
N TRP A 91 17.66 4.58 -0.71
CA TRP A 91 18.42 5.66 -0.10
C TRP A 91 19.92 5.38 -0.16
N ASP A 92 20.34 4.16 0.16
CA ASP A 92 21.75 3.74 0.06
C ASP A 92 22.27 3.86 -1.37
N TYR A 93 21.50 3.39 -2.35
CA TYR A 93 21.84 3.54 -3.77
C TYR A 93 22.02 5.00 -4.16
N LYS A 94 21.10 5.88 -3.75
CA LYS A 94 21.18 7.31 -4.08
C LYS A 94 22.37 7.97 -3.41
N SER A 95 22.66 7.64 -2.15
CA SER A 95 23.83 8.15 -1.44
C SER A 95 25.12 7.73 -2.14
N LEU A 96 25.27 6.43 -2.43
CA LEU A 96 26.44 5.90 -3.12
C LEU A 96 26.61 6.48 -4.52
N SER A 97 25.50 6.65 -5.26
CA SER A 97 25.51 7.28 -6.58
C SER A 97 25.96 8.74 -6.51
N ALA A 98 25.51 9.49 -5.50
CA ALA A 98 25.94 10.88 -5.28
C ALA A 98 27.43 10.96 -4.93
N ASP A 99 27.93 10.06 -4.09
CA ASP A 99 29.36 9.96 -3.77
C ASP A 99 30.18 9.63 -5.01
N LEU A 100 29.72 8.68 -5.84
CA LEU A 100 30.36 8.35 -7.10
C LEU A 100 30.39 9.56 -8.06
N MET A 101 29.29 10.31 -8.18
CA MET A 101 29.23 11.52 -9.00
C MET A 101 30.23 12.59 -8.53
N LYS A 102 30.35 12.78 -7.21
CA LYS A 102 31.33 13.69 -6.63
C LYS A 102 32.76 13.26 -6.96
N LEU A 103 33.06 11.97 -6.83
CA LEU A 103 34.39 11.41 -7.14
C LEU A 103 34.74 11.47 -8.64
N THR A 104 33.73 11.34 -9.51
CA THR A 104 33.89 11.37 -10.97
C THR A 104 33.82 12.77 -11.57
N THR A 105 33.59 13.80 -10.75
CA THR A 105 33.58 15.19 -11.20
C THR A 105 34.98 15.59 -11.68
N GLN A 106 35.04 16.26 -12.84
CA GLN A 106 36.31 16.66 -13.50
C GLN A 106 37.27 17.38 -12.55
N THR A 107 36.76 18.31 -11.74
CA THR A 107 37.55 19.05 -10.75
C THR A 107 38.15 18.15 -9.67
N GLU A 108 37.43 17.13 -9.21
CA GLU A 108 37.90 16.21 -8.18
C GLU A 108 38.91 15.21 -8.76
N ILE A 109 38.66 14.74 -9.99
CA ILE A 109 39.61 13.92 -10.75
C ILE A 109 40.91 14.69 -10.97
N ALA A 110 40.83 15.92 -11.51
CA ALA A 110 41.99 16.77 -11.80
C ALA A 110 42.90 16.91 -10.56
N LYS A 111 42.32 17.28 -9.41
CA LYS A 111 43.03 17.38 -8.12
C LYS A 111 43.76 16.10 -7.72
N ARG A 112 43.16 14.92 -7.95
CA ARG A 112 43.78 13.63 -7.59
C ARG A 112 44.90 13.26 -8.57
N THR A 113 44.70 13.54 -9.85
CA THR A 113 45.67 13.26 -10.91
C THR A 113 46.79 14.29 -11.02
N ASP A 114 46.72 15.42 -10.31
CA ASP A 114 47.81 16.42 -10.25
C ASP A 114 49.11 15.78 -9.73
N SER A 115 49.01 14.87 -8.77
CA SER A 115 50.15 14.09 -8.26
C SER A 115 50.81 13.19 -9.31
N LEU A 116 50.06 12.83 -10.36
CA LEU A 116 50.51 12.00 -11.48
C LEU A 116 51.01 12.85 -12.66
N GLY A 117 51.03 14.18 -12.54
CA GLY A 117 51.50 15.09 -13.59
C GLY A 117 50.55 15.26 -14.78
N LEU A 118 49.31 14.78 -14.67
CA LEU A 118 48.29 14.89 -15.71
C LEU A 118 47.59 16.25 -15.62
N LYS A 119 47.43 16.94 -16.76
CA LYS A 119 46.78 18.26 -16.83
C LYS A 119 45.48 18.19 -17.61
N GLU A 120 44.49 18.93 -17.13
CA GLU A 120 43.23 19.11 -17.85
C GLU A 120 43.45 19.84 -19.18
N ARG A 121 42.77 19.36 -20.21
CA ARG A 121 42.84 19.96 -21.54
C ARG A 121 41.81 21.10 -21.63
N THR A 122 42.28 22.33 -21.54
CA THR A 122 41.46 23.56 -21.66
C THR A 122 41.07 23.90 -23.09
N GLU A 123 41.82 23.41 -24.09
CA GLU A 123 41.51 23.64 -25.50
C GLU A 123 40.66 22.52 -26.11
N PRO A 124 39.62 22.86 -26.90
CA PRO A 124 38.79 21.85 -27.55
C PRO A 124 39.58 20.96 -28.52
N PRO A 125 39.17 19.70 -28.73
CA PRO A 125 39.83 18.79 -29.65
C PRO A 125 39.79 19.30 -31.10
N LYS A 126 40.97 19.46 -31.70
CA LYS A 126 41.10 19.80 -33.12
C LYS A 126 40.70 18.60 -33.98
N LYS A 127 39.72 18.78 -34.87
CA LYS A 127 39.33 17.77 -35.87
C LYS A 127 40.45 17.65 -36.91
N ILE A 128 41.13 16.50 -36.94
CA ILE A 128 42.12 16.20 -37.97
C ILE A 128 41.36 15.79 -39.23
N VAL A 129 41.36 16.65 -40.25
CA VAL A 129 40.80 16.32 -41.56
C VAL A 129 41.95 15.83 -42.43
N VAL A 130 41.98 14.54 -42.73
CA VAL A 130 42.99 13.95 -43.61
C VAL A 130 42.64 14.33 -45.05
N VAL A 131 43.32 15.34 -45.59
CA VAL A 131 43.21 15.68 -47.01
C VAL A 131 44.06 14.67 -47.78
N LYS A 132 43.43 13.70 -48.44
CA LYS A 132 44.13 12.81 -49.37
C LYS A 132 44.61 13.64 -50.56
N PRO A 133 45.91 13.60 -50.93
CA PRO A 133 46.39 14.30 -52.11
C PRO A 133 45.70 13.74 -53.35
N LYS A 134 45.17 14.64 -54.21
CA LYS A 134 44.64 14.25 -55.53
C LYS A 134 45.80 13.75 -56.39
N LYS A 135 45.58 12.58 -57.01
CA LYS A 135 46.43 11.96 -58.02
C LYS A 135 46.72 12.91 -59.18
#